data_AF-A0A0S4TU27-F1
#
_entry.id   AF-A0A0S4TU27-F1
#
_cell.length_a   1.000
_cell.length_b   1.000
_cell.length_c   1.000
_cell.angle_alpha   90.00
_cell.angle_beta   90.00
_cell.angle_gamma   90.00
#
_symmetry.space_group_name_H-M   'P 1'
#
loop_
_entity.id
_entity.type
_entity.pdbx_description
1 polymer ?
#
loop_
_entity_poly.entity_id
_entity_poly.type
_entity_poly.pdbx_seq_one_letter_code
_entity_poly.pdbx_strand_id
1 'polypeptide(L)'
;MAWSRRAPVNVTGFALHAAVHAARPDAHCVIHLHNTAGIAVSAQRHGLLPLSQHALPFHRRLAHHDDEGLAFTPEAGARLTASLGGHRAMLLRNHGTLTVGRTVA
;
A
#
# COMPACT_ATOMS: atom_id res chain seq x y z
N MET A 1 22.00 -28.23 -9.58
CA MET A 1 22.30 -26.80 -9.41
C MET A 1 21.48 -26.27 -8.25
N ALA A 2 22.16 -25.91 -7.15
CA ALA A 2 21.53 -25.42 -5.93
C ALA A 2 21.10 -23.95 -6.10
N TRP A 3 19.86 -23.64 -5.74
CA TRP A 3 19.42 -22.25 -5.60
C TRP A 3 20.21 -21.61 -4.46
N SER A 4 21.02 -20.60 -4.82
CA SER A 4 21.84 -19.85 -3.87
C SER A 4 20.95 -19.10 -2.87
N ARG A 5 21.45 -19.02 -1.64
CA ARG A 5 20.85 -18.45 -0.42
C ARG A 5 19.97 -17.21 -0.69
N ARG A 6 18.64 -17.39 -0.74
CA ARG A 6 17.69 -16.28 -0.61
C ARG A 6 17.75 -15.78 0.83
N ALA A 7 17.98 -14.48 1.03
CA ALA A 7 17.80 -13.87 2.33
C ALA A 7 16.36 -14.15 2.82
N PRO A 8 16.15 -14.41 4.13
CA PRO A 8 14.80 -14.56 4.66
C PRO A 8 14.02 -13.27 4.42
N VAL A 9 12.87 -13.37 3.77
CA VAL A 9 11.92 -12.27 3.57
C VAL A 9 10.66 -12.53 4.39
N ASN A 10 9.98 -11.46 4.81
CA ASN A 10 8.61 -11.59 5.30
C ASN A 10 7.71 -11.98 4.12
N VAL A 11 7.23 -13.23 4.10
CA VAL A 11 6.45 -13.79 2.99
C VAL A 11 5.16 -13.00 2.76
N THR A 12 4.42 -12.69 3.82
CA THR A 12 3.15 -11.94 3.74
C THR A 12 3.40 -10.52 3.26
N GLY A 13 4.41 -9.84 3.82
CA GLY A 13 4.79 -8.50 3.37
C GLY A 13 5.18 -8.50 1.90
N PHE A 14 6.05 -9.43 1.49
CA PHE A 14 6.47 -9.55 0.09
C PHE A 14 5.30 -9.80 -0.86
N ALA A 15 4.31 -10.60 -0.47
CA ALA A 15 3.14 -10.91 -1.30
C ALA A 15 2.34 -9.64 -1.68
N LEU A 16 2.21 -8.67 -0.76
CA LEU A 16 1.59 -7.37 -1.05
C LEU A 16 2.38 -6.60 -2.12
N HIS A 17 3.70 -6.48 -1.96
CA HIS A 17 4.55 -5.81 -2.94
C HIS A 17 4.48 -6.51 -4.30
N ALA A 18 4.52 -7.84 -4.31
CA ALA A 18 4.42 -8.65 -5.53
C ALA A 18 3.09 -8.43 -6.26
N ALA A 19 1.96 -8.38 -5.54
CA ALA A 19 0.65 -8.11 -6.12
C ALA A 19 0.61 -6.73 -6.78
N VAL A 20 1.12 -5.69 -6.10
CA VAL A 20 1.18 -4.32 -6.65
C VAL A 20 2.06 -4.26 -7.89
N HIS A 21 3.27 -4.81 -7.87
CA HIS A 21 4.17 -4.82 -9.03
C HIS A 21 3.58 -5.58 -10.22
N ALA A 22 2.87 -6.69 -9.98
CA ALA A 22 2.22 -7.45 -11.03
C ALA A 22 1.07 -6.65 -11.70
N ALA A 23 0.30 -5.90 -10.91
CA ALA A 23 -0.84 -5.13 -11.40
C ALA A 23 -0.47 -3.74 -11.95
N ARG A 24 0.65 -3.16 -11.52
CA ARG A 24 1.07 -1.78 -11.85
C ARG A 24 2.49 -1.76 -12.43
N PRO A 25 2.65 -1.91 -13.76
CA PRO A 25 3.95 -1.84 -14.42
C PRO A 25 4.70 -0.52 -14.19
N ASP A 26 3.99 0.57 -13.87
CA ASP A 26 4.58 1.88 -13.57
C ASP A 26 5.03 2.06 -12.11
N ALA A 27 4.70 1.11 -11.22
CA ALA A 27 5.11 1.11 -9.82
C ALA A 27 6.47 0.40 -9.68
N HIS A 28 7.56 1.09 -10.00
CA HIS A 28 8.92 0.57 -9.81
C HIS A 28 9.36 0.56 -8.33
N CYS A 29 8.71 1.34 -7.48
CA CYS A 29 8.88 1.33 -6.03
C CYS A 29 7.52 1.28 -5.35
N VAL A 30 7.41 0.46 -4.31
CA VAL A 30 6.24 0.37 -3.44
C VAL A 30 6.74 0.52 -2.00
N ILE A 31 6.20 1.48 -1.27
CA ILE A 31 6.54 1.73 0.14
C ILE A 31 5.27 1.54 0.97
N HIS A 32 5.35 0.65 1.95
CA HIS A 32 4.27 0.37 2.88
C HIS A 32 4.77 0.62 4.31
N LEU A 33 4.04 1.41 5.08
CA LEU A 33 4.47 1.89 6.39
C LEU A 33 3.38 1.72 7.45
N HIS A 34 3.83 1.32 8.64
CA HIS A 34 3.06 1.22 9.88
C HIS A 34 3.52 2.32 10.85
N ASN A 35 3.57 3.57 10.39
CA ASN A 35 3.92 4.68 11.27
C ASN A 35 2.69 5.11 12.10
N THR A 36 2.93 5.68 13.29
CA THR A 36 1.86 6.03 14.24
C THR A 36 0.81 6.96 13.63
N ALA A 37 1.24 8.01 12.93
CA ALA A 37 0.33 8.97 12.32
C ALA A 37 -0.48 8.36 11.17
N GLY A 38 0.13 7.53 10.33
CA GLY A 38 -0.52 6.87 9.20
C GLY A 38 -1.57 5.86 9.66
N ILE A 39 -1.26 5.05 10.68
CA ILE A 39 -2.24 4.15 11.32
C ILE A 39 -3.38 4.96 11.94
N ALA A 40 -3.07 6.01 12.70
CA ALA A 40 -4.08 6.83 13.37
C ALA A 40 -5.05 7.46 12.36
N VAL A 41 -4.54 8.01 11.25
CA VAL A 41 -5.36 8.60 10.19
C VAL A 41 -6.13 7.53 9.42
N SER A 42 -5.53 6.38 9.10
CA SER A 42 -6.21 5.32 8.34
C SER A 42 -7.38 4.70 9.10
N ALA A 43 -7.33 4.70 10.44
CA ALA A 43 -8.40 4.24 11.32
C ALA A 43 -9.58 5.23 11.47
N GLN A 44 -9.43 6.49 11.04
CA GLN A 44 -10.51 7.49 11.12
C GLN A 44 -11.48 7.33 9.96
N ARG A 45 -12.80 7.47 10.19
CA ARG A 45 -13.82 7.38 9.14
C ARG A 45 -13.51 8.21 7.89
N HIS A 46 -13.07 9.45 8.07
CA HIS A 46 -12.78 10.36 6.95
C HIS A 46 -11.36 10.24 6.39
N GLY A 47 -10.48 9.45 7.01
CA GLY A 47 -9.09 9.33 6.57
C GLY A 47 -8.35 10.67 6.60
N LEU A 48 -7.53 10.92 5.59
CA LEU A 48 -6.76 12.16 5.47
C LEU A 48 -7.65 13.33 5.03
N LEU A 49 -7.89 14.27 5.95
CA LEU A 49 -8.63 15.49 5.65
C LEU A 49 -7.75 16.53 4.93
N PRO A 50 -8.32 17.37 4.04
CA PRO A 50 -7.59 18.41 3.31
C PRO A 50 -7.33 19.66 4.18
N LEU A 51 -6.69 19.49 5.33
CA LEU A 51 -6.52 20.54 6.35
C LEU A 51 -5.13 21.19 6.34
N SER A 52 -4.24 20.79 5.44
CA SER A 52 -2.89 21.36 5.33
C SER A 52 -2.37 21.34 3.90
N GLN A 53 -1.36 22.17 3.61
CA GLN A 53 -0.70 22.15 2.31
C GLN A 53 -0.15 20.76 1.94
N HIS A 54 0.28 19.98 2.93
CA HIS A 54 0.84 18.65 2.72
C HIS A 54 -0.24 17.60 2.40
N ALA A 55 -1.48 17.81 2.85
CA ALA A 55 -2.60 16.93 2.57
C ALA A 55 -3.22 17.20 1.19
N LEU A 56 -3.18 18.45 0.72
CA LEU A 56 -3.82 18.85 -0.54
C LEU A 56 -3.38 18.06 -1.78
N PRO A 57 -2.08 17.70 -1.97
CA PRO A 57 -1.66 16.85 -3.08
C PRO A 57 -2.38 15.50 -3.18
N PHE A 58 -2.91 15.00 -2.06
CA PHE A 58 -3.62 13.73 -1.95
C PHE A 58 -5.15 13.89 -1.97
N HIS A 59 -5.68 15.12 -1.93
CA HIS A 59 -7.13 15.34 -1.91
C HIS A 59 -7.78 14.79 -3.18
N ARG A 60 -8.76 13.88 -3.02
CA ARG A 60 -9.41 13.11 -4.10
C ARG A 60 -8.45 12.28 -4.97
N ARG A 61 -7.22 12.06 -4.50
CA ARG A 61 -6.16 11.31 -5.19
C ARG A 61 -5.60 10.15 -4.35
N LEU A 62 -6.25 9.88 -3.22
CA LEU A 62 -5.91 8.83 -2.27
C LEU A 62 -6.91 7.68 -2.39
N ALA A 63 -6.41 6.48 -2.68
CA ALA A 63 -7.22 5.28 -2.62
C ALA A 63 -7.50 4.87 -1.17
N HIS A 64 -8.53 4.08 -0.97
CA HIS A 64 -8.84 3.45 0.31
C HIS A 64 -9.08 1.96 0.09
N HIS A 65 -8.56 1.15 1.00
CA HIS A 65 -8.81 -0.29 1.02
C HIS A 65 -9.15 -0.70 2.45
N ASP A 66 -10.27 -1.41 2.60
CA ASP A 66 -10.73 -1.87 3.90
C ASP A 66 -9.82 -2.98 4.45
N ASP A 67 -9.70 -3.09 5.77
CA ASP A 67 -8.88 -4.13 6.39
C ASP A 67 -9.52 -5.51 6.21
N GLU A 68 -8.73 -6.48 5.76
CA GLU A 68 -9.17 -7.88 5.59
C GLU A 68 -8.50 -8.81 6.61
N GLY A 69 -7.77 -8.27 7.58
CA GLY A 69 -7.05 -9.00 8.61
C GLY A 69 -5.63 -9.43 8.18
N LEU A 70 -5.06 -10.41 8.89
CA LEU A 70 -3.64 -10.75 8.80
C LEU A 70 -3.25 -11.61 7.58
N ALA A 71 -4.21 -12.29 6.96
CA ALA A 71 -3.94 -13.20 5.86
C ALA A 71 -3.94 -12.45 4.52
N PHE A 72 -2.84 -12.56 3.76
CA PHE A 72 -2.75 -11.98 2.41
C PHE A 72 -2.80 -13.08 1.35
N THR A 73 -3.96 -13.27 0.74
CA THR A 73 -4.18 -14.24 -0.33
C THR A 73 -4.08 -13.58 -1.71
N PRO A 74 -3.96 -14.35 -2.82
CA PRO A 74 -4.02 -13.80 -4.16
C PRO A 74 -5.29 -12.98 -4.44
N GLU A 75 -6.43 -13.42 -3.90
CA GLU A 75 -7.72 -12.73 -4.04
C GLU A 75 -7.73 -11.41 -3.25
N ALA A 76 -7.13 -11.39 -2.06
CA ALA A 76 -6.92 -10.15 -1.29
C ALA A 76 -6.01 -9.19 -2.09
N GLY A 77 -4.95 -9.70 -2.73
CA GLY A 77 -4.08 -8.92 -3.61
C GLY A 77 -4.81 -8.34 -4.82
N ALA A 78 -5.73 -9.09 -5.43
CA ALA A 78 -6.56 -8.60 -6.53
C ALA A 78 -7.50 -7.46 -6.09
N ARG A 79 -8.13 -7.58 -4.92
CA ARG A 79 -8.99 -6.52 -4.36
C ARG A 79 -8.19 -5.28 -3.93
N LEU A 80 -7.03 -5.48 -3.31
CA LEU A 80 -6.12 -4.40 -2.92
C LEU A 80 -5.66 -3.61 -4.15
N THR A 81 -5.24 -4.29 -5.21
CA THR A 81 -4.77 -3.63 -6.44
C THR A 81 -5.90 -2.98 -7.23
N ALA A 82 -7.11 -3.57 -7.21
CA ALA A 82 -8.31 -2.92 -7.73
C ALA A 82 -8.66 -1.64 -6.95
N SER A 83 -8.54 -1.66 -5.62
CA SER A 83 -8.75 -0.49 -4.76
C SER A 83 -7.71 0.60 -5.01
N LEU A 84 -6.44 0.22 -5.19
CA LEU A 84 -5.36 1.14 -5.56
C LEU A 84 -5.61 1.80 -6.92
N GLY A 85 -6.13 1.04 -7.90
CA GLY A 85 -6.45 1.52 -9.24
C GLY A 85 -5.29 2.30 -9.86
N GLY A 86 -5.57 3.49 -10.37
CA GLY A 86 -4.57 4.43 -10.92
C GLY A 86 -3.92 5.36 -9.89
N HIS A 87 -4.27 5.26 -8.60
CA HIS A 87 -3.73 6.15 -7.58
C HIS A 87 -2.26 5.85 -7.27
N ARG A 88 -1.57 6.85 -6.70
CA ARG A 88 -0.17 6.73 -6.26
C ARG A 88 -0.02 6.52 -4.75
N ALA A 89 -1.11 6.67 -4.01
CA ALA A 89 -1.14 6.51 -2.57
C ALA A 89 -2.48 5.91 -2.15
N MET A 90 -2.46 5.13 -1.07
CA MET A 90 -3.61 4.43 -0.52
C MET A 90 -3.54 4.41 1.01
N LEU A 91 -4.67 4.64 1.65
CA LEU A 91 -4.86 4.32 3.06
C LEU A 91 -5.41 2.90 3.17
N LEU A 92 -4.67 2.04 3.86
CA LEU A 92 -5.14 0.74 4.31
C LEU A 92 -5.85 0.98 5.64
N ARG A 93 -7.19 0.89 5.64
CA ARG A 93 -8.01 1.17 6.82
C ARG A 93 -7.50 0.37 8.01
N ASN A 94 -7.38 1.01 9.17
CA ASN A 94 -6.92 0.39 10.42
C ASN A 94 -5.51 -0.25 10.39
N HIS A 95 -4.75 -0.08 9.31
CA HIS A 95 -3.50 -0.81 9.06
C HIS A 95 -2.33 0.14 8.77
N GLY A 96 -2.47 1.09 7.85
CA GLY A 96 -1.39 2.04 7.55
C GLY A 96 -1.48 2.67 6.17
N THR A 97 -0.32 2.92 5.57
CA THR A 97 -0.22 3.59 4.27
C THR A 97 0.52 2.75 3.24
N LEU A 98 0.17 2.93 1.97
CA LEU A 98 0.87 2.38 0.83
C LEU A 98 1.07 3.48 -0.23
N THR A 99 2.27 3.61 -0.77
CA THR A 99 2.59 4.54 -1.86
C THR A 99 3.37 3.85 -2.96
N VAL A 100 3.18 4.29 -4.21
CA VAL A 100 3.88 3.78 -5.39
C VAL A 100 4.55 4.88 -6.21
N GLY A 101 5.73 4.59 -6.73
CA GLY A 101 6.56 5.54 -7.49
C GLY A 101 7.29 4.87 -8.65
N ARG A 102 7.78 5.69 -9.58
CA ARG A 102 8.66 5.25 -10.69
C ARG A 102 10.12 5.08 -10.25
N THR A 103 10.45 5.61 -9.09
CA THR A 103 11.76 5.64 -8.46
C THR A 103 11.59 5.47 -6.96
N VAL A 104 12.68 5.18 -6.26
CA VAL A 104 12.72 5.17 -4.79
C VAL A 104 12.64 6.60 -4.23
N ALA A 105 13.24 7.57 -4.93
CA ALA A 105 13.16 9.01 -4.63
C ALA A 105 11.82 9.62 -5.03
#